data_AF-T1BUI0-F1
#
_entry.id   AF-T1BUI0-F1
#
_cell.length_a   1.000
_cell.length_b   1.000
_cell.length_c   1.000
_cell.angle_alpha   90.00
_cell.angle_beta   90.00
_cell.angle_gamma   90.00
#
_symmetry.space_group_name_H-M   'P 1'
#
loop_
_entity.id
_entity.type
_entity.pdbx_description
1 polymer ?
#
loop_
_entity_poly.entity_id
_entity_poly.type
_entity_poly.pdbx_seq_one_letter_code
_entity_poly.pdbx_strand_id
1 'polypeptide(L)'
;WVVDDASPDGTADVARSLTGSLPVHVVERTGQRGLATAVLEGFRRATGAVLAVMDADGSHPPSILPRLIGAVRDGSAEMAIATREVWSGDSPGLTIGRRLVSAAGRSLARPLTRVPDPMSGFFAIRRELLDRAPLDPIGYKIGLEILVRCRPDPVAEIPYRFLPRIAGESKLDRGEIGRYLRHLTRLYRIRSPG
;
A
#
# COMPACT_ATOMS: atom_id res chain seq x y z
N TRP A 1 12.73 -1.62 -6.35
CA TRP A 1 12.01 -1.50 -7.63
C TRP A 1 11.22 -0.22 -7.63
N VAL A 2 11.41 0.60 -8.66
CA VAL A 2 10.57 1.77 -8.95
C VAL A 2 9.72 1.38 -10.15
N VAL A 3 8.40 1.36 -9.98
CA VAL A 3 7.45 1.09 -11.06
C VAL A 3 6.73 2.41 -11.36
N ASP A 4 7.01 2.96 -12.52
CA ASP A 4 6.54 4.27 -12.96
C ASP A 4 5.55 4.13 -14.14
N ASP A 5 4.48 4.92 -14.13
CA ASP A 5 3.40 4.87 -15.14
C ASP A 5 3.57 5.95 -16.22
N ALA A 6 4.81 6.08 -16.71
CA ALA A 6 5.27 7.12 -17.65
C ALA A 6 4.92 8.53 -17.12
N SER A 7 5.42 8.82 -15.92
CA SER A 7 5.26 10.12 -15.29
C SER A 7 5.92 11.21 -16.15
N PRO A 8 5.23 12.32 -16.45
CA PRO A 8 5.75 13.36 -17.33
C PRO A 8 6.85 14.24 -16.70
N ASP A 9 7.15 14.00 -15.42
CA ASP A 9 8.04 14.82 -14.59
C ASP A 9 9.48 14.28 -14.52
N GLY A 10 9.80 13.24 -15.30
CA GLY A 10 11.14 12.65 -15.34
C GLY A 10 11.48 11.74 -14.16
N THR A 11 10.49 11.33 -13.35
CA THR A 11 10.70 10.41 -12.21
C THR A 11 11.47 9.15 -12.61
N ALA A 12 11.13 8.54 -13.75
CA ALA A 12 11.80 7.35 -14.25
C ALA A 12 13.28 7.61 -14.58
N ASP A 13 13.61 8.77 -15.14
CA ASP A 13 14.97 9.13 -15.52
C ASP A 13 15.85 9.39 -14.30
N VAL A 14 15.30 10.10 -13.31
CA VAL A 14 15.97 10.28 -12.01
C VAL A 14 16.24 8.91 -11.37
N ALA A 15 15.25 8.03 -11.30
CA ALA A 15 15.43 6.69 -10.74
C ALA A 15 16.47 5.85 -11.51
N ARG A 16 16.54 5.97 -12.84
CA ARG A 16 17.53 5.29 -13.69
C ARG A 16 18.95 5.79 -13.42
N SER A 17 19.13 7.09 -13.21
CA SER A 17 20.46 7.65 -12.94
C SER A 17 21.09 7.10 -11.64
N LEU A 18 20.27 6.61 -10.70
CA LEU A 18 20.71 6.01 -9.44
C LEU A 18 21.11 4.53 -9.56
N THR A 19 20.85 3.87 -10.68
CA THR A 19 21.12 2.43 -10.86
C THR A 19 22.61 2.08 -10.82
N GLY A 20 23.50 3.04 -11.09
CA GLY A 20 24.94 2.85 -11.00
C GLY A 20 25.52 2.94 -9.58
N SER A 21 24.78 3.52 -8.63
CA SER A 21 25.24 3.76 -7.26
C SER A 21 24.41 3.03 -6.19
N LEU A 22 23.18 2.66 -6.51
CA LEU A 22 22.25 1.99 -5.62
C LEU A 22 21.64 0.77 -6.31
N PRO A 23 21.21 -0.27 -5.57
CA PRO A 23 20.51 -1.43 -6.09
C PRO A 23 19.06 -1.09 -6.48
N VAL A 24 18.89 -0.14 -7.38
CA VAL A 24 17.62 0.34 -7.91
C VAL A 24 17.35 -0.36 -9.23
N HIS A 25 16.12 -0.78 -9.44
CA HIS A 25 15.63 -1.29 -10.71
C HIS A 25 14.38 -0.50 -11.08
N VAL A 26 14.31 -0.05 -12.33
CA VAL A 26 13.23 0.82 -12.82
C VAL A 26 12.43 0.09 -13.89
N VAL A 27 11.11 0.22 -13.81
CA VAL A 27 10.15 -0.28 -14.80
C VAL A 27 9.24 0.87 -15.15
N GLU A 28 9.19 1.22 -16.43
CA GLU A 28 8.27 2.22 -16.94
C GLU A 28 7.16 1.54 -17.74
N ARG A 29 5.90 1.93 -17.49
CA ARG A 29 4.71 1.34 -18.10
C ARG A 29 3.95 2.42 -18.86
N THR A 30 3.63 2.16 -20.13
CA THR A 30 2.98 3.13 -21.02
C THR A 30 1.48 2.89 -21.25
N GLY A 31 0.92 1.75 -20.80
CA GLY A 31 -0.49 1.38 -21.04
C GLY A 31 -1.30 1.08 -19.78
N GLN A 32 -0.74 0.31 -18.84
CA GLN A 32 -1.41 0.00 -17.58
C GLN A 32 -1.13 1.10 -16.56
N ARG A 33 -2.17 1.80 -16.10
CA ARG A 33 -2.06 2.87 -15.10
C ARG A 33 -2.77 2.49 -13.81
N GLY A 34 -2.16 2.77 -12.68
CA GLY A 34 -2.79 2.64 -11.37
C GLY A 34 -1.87 2.02 -10.31
N LEU A 35 -2.00 2.53 -9.07
CA LEU A 35 -1.13 2.16 -7.96
C LEU A 35 -1.14 0.65 -7.69
N ALA A 36 -2.31 0.02 -7.59
CA ALA A 36 -2.36 -1.39 -7.24
C ALA A 36 -1.72 -2.29 -8.31
N THR A 37 -1.89 -1.96 -9.60
CA THR A 37 -1.24 -2.72 -10.68
C THR A 37 0.26 -2.45 -10.74
N ALA A 38 0.71 -1.25 -10.38
CA ALA A 38 2.14 -0.93 -10.27
C ALA A 38 2.81 -1.79 -9.18
N VAL A 39 2.14 -1.91 -8.02
CA VAL A 39 2.61 -2.77 -6.93
C VAL A 39 2.66 -4.24 -7.35
N LEU A 40 1.64 -4.74 -8.05
CA LEU A 40 1.63 -6.12 -8.55
C LEU A 40 2.77 -6.38 -9.56
N GLU A 41 3.04 -5.44 -10.47
CA GLU A 41 4.19 -5.55 -11.39
C GLU A 41 5.52 -5.53 -10.63
N GLY A 42 5.62 -4.72 -9.57
CA GLY A 42 6.76 -4.73 -8.66
C GLY A 42 6.96 -6.08 -7.96
N PHE A 43 5.88 -6.68 -7.44
CA PHE A 43 5.93 -8.01 -6.81
C PHE A 43 6.34 -9.12 -7.76
N ARG A 44 5.84 -9.08 -9.00
CA ARG A 44 6.17 -10.04 -10.05
C ARG A 44 7.66 -10.02 -10.40
N ARG A 45 8.31 -8.85 -10.33
CA ARG A 45 9.72 -8.67 -10.71
C ARG A 45 10.70 -8.78 -9.56
N ALA A 46 10.28 -8.42 -8.36
CA ALA A 46 11.10 -8.59 -7.18
C ALA A 46 11.47 -10.06 -7.02
N THR A 47 12.64 -10.34 -6.44
CA THR A 47 13.15 -11.70 -6.19
C THR A 47 13.26 -12.05 -4.70
N GLY A 48 13.13 -11.06 -3.81
CA GLY A 48 13.21 -11.27 -2.36
C GLY A 48 12.09 -12.15 -1.81
N ALA A 49 12.39 -12.92 -0.74
CA ALA A 49 11.41 -13.73 -0.02
C ALA A 49 10.40 -12.87 0.78
N VAL A 50 10.85 -11.69 1.22
CA VAL A 50 9.99 -10.66 1.84
C VAL A 50 9.87 -9.50 0.87
N LEU A 51 8.64 -9.07 0.64
CA LEU A 51 8.28 -7.96 -0.23
C LEU A 51 7.78 -6.80 0.63
N ALA A 52 8.19 -5.57 0.32
CA ALA A 52 7.72 -4.38 1.01
C ALA A 52 7.23 -3.34 0.01
N VAL A 53 6.22 -2.57 0.42
CA VAL A 53 5.61 -1.49 -0.37
C VAL A 53 5.66 -0.22 0.46
N MET A 54 6.04 0.90 -0.17
CA MET A 54 5.98 2.24 0.41
C MET A 54 5.75 3.29 -0.68
N ASP A 55 5.25 4.46 -0.30
CA ASP A 55 5.02 5.59 -1.20
C ASP A 55 6.31 6.40 -1.34
N ALA A 56 6.55 6.97 -2.51
CA ALA A 56 7.75 7.75 -2.82
C ALA A 56 7.63 9.25 -2.52
N ASP A 57 6.53 9.71 -1.92
CA ASP A 57 6.22 11.14 -1.67
C ASP A 57 6.75 11.68 -0.33
N GLY A 58 7.52 10.86 0.39
CA GLY A 58 8.09 11.18 1.71
C GLY A 58 7.13 11.00 2.89
N SER A 59 5.86 10.66 2.66
CA SER A 59 4.88 10.43 3.74
C SER A 59 5.14 9.14 4.52
N HIS A 60 5.82 8.16 3.91
CA HIS A 60 6.25 6.92 4.54
C HIS A 60 7.72 7.01 4.94
N PRO A 61 8.05 7.07 6.25
CA PRO A 61 9.43 7.14 6.70
C PRO A 61 10.16 5.81 6.42
N PRO A 62 11.25 5.80 5.62
CA PRO A 62 12.01 4.58 5.31
C PRO A 62 12.56 3.87 6.54
N SER A 63 12.76 4.58 7.65
CA SER A 63 13.23 4.01 8.93
C SER A 63 12.29 2.96 9.53
N ILE A 64 11.03 2.86 9.06
CA ILE A 64 10.08 1.84 9.48
C ILE A 64 10.27 0.51 8.73
N LEU A 65 10.86 0.53 7.53
CA LEU A 65 11.08 -0.68 6.71
C LEU A 65 11.82 -1.80 7.44
N PRO A 66 12.93 -1.56 8.18
CA PRO A 66 13.65 -2.62 8.88
C PRO A 66 12.77 -3.38 9.89
N ARG A 67 11.85 -2.66 10.57
CA ARG A 67 10.92 -3.28 11.53
C ARG A 67 9.85 -4.11 10.82
N LEU A 68 9.29 -3.59 9.72
CA LEU A 68 8.29 -4.32 8.91
C LEU A 68 8.89 -5.61 8.33
N ILE A 69 10.05 -5.49 7.69
CA ILE A 69 10.76 -6.62 7.09
C ILE A 69 11.20 -7.60 8.18
N GLY A 70 11.68 -7.10 9.32
CA GLY A 70 12.10 -7.91 10.47
C GLY A 70 10.99 -8.84 10.94
N ALA A 71 9.81 -8.29 11.25
CA ALA A 71 8.65 -9.06 11.74
C ALA A 71 8.17 -10.14 10.76
N VAL A 72 8.33 -9.91 9.45
CA VAL A 72 7.97 -10.91 8.45
C VAL A 72 9.07 -11.96 8.28
N ARG A 73 10.33 -11.53 8.29
CA ARG A 73 11.50 -12.36 8.04
C ARG A 73 11.81 -13.31 9.19
N ASP A 74 11.60 -12.89 10.43
CA ASP A 74 11.89 -13.68 11.63
C ASP A 74 10.81 -14.73 11.95
N GLY A 75 9.71 -14.74 11.19
CA GLY A 75 8.63 -15.69 11.39
C GLY A 75 7.48 -15.18 12.25
N SER A 76 7.63 -14.03 12.93
CA SER A 76 6.65 -13.52 13.89
C SER A 76 5.33 -13.06 13.27
N ALA A 77 5.35 -12.69 12.00
CA ALA A 77 4.16 -12.37 11.22
C ALA A 77 4.22 -12.91 9.78
N GLU A 78 3.04 -13.14 9.21
CA GLU A 78 2.86 -13.40 7.79
C GLU A 78 2.89 -12.09 6.99
N MET A 79 2.35 -11.02 7.57
CA MET A 79 2.35 -9.67 7.03
C MET A 79 2.59 -8.67 8.16
N ALA A 80 3.32 -7.59 7.89
CA ALA A 80 3.48 -6.46 8.81
C ALA A 80 2.98 -5.18 8.16
N ILE A 81 2.17 -4.40 8.83
CA ILE A 81 1.57 -3.16 8.32
C ILE A 81 2.02 -2.00 9.19
N ALA A 82 2.46 -0.90 8.56
CA ALA A 82 2.70 0.33 9.27
C ALA A 82 1.36 1.01 9.54
N THR A 83 0.99 1.11 10.81
CA THR A 83 -0.26 1.73 11.27
C THR A 83 0.01 3.18 11.61
N ARG A 84 -0.81 4.09 11.06
CA ARG A 84 -0.66 5.52 11.34
C ARG A 84 -1.11 5.80 12.76
N GLU A 85 -0.20 6.32 13.58
CA GLU A 85 -0.61 6.96 14.83
C GLU A 85 -1.31 8.27 14.47
N VAL A 86 -2.63 8.30 14.67
CA VAL A 86 -3.38 9.55 14.59
C VAL A 86 -2.96 10.37 15.81
N TRP A 87 -2.03 11.30 15.62
CA TRP A 87 -1.68 12.26 16.65
C TRP A 87 -2.97 12.98 17.08
N SER A 88 -3.24 12.99 18.39
CA SER A 88 -4.45 13.56 19.00
C SER A 88 -4.50 15.10 18.96
N GLY A 89 -3.47 15.76 18.43
CA GLY A 89 -3.50 17.19 18.11
C GLY A 89 -3.82 17.46 16.64
N ASP A 90 -3.84 18.73 16.26
CA ASP A 90 -3.99 19.17 14.87
C ASP A 90 -2.90 18.55 13.99
N SER A 91 -3.15 17.37 13.40
CA SER A 91 -2.34 16.81 12.33
C SER A 91 -2.19 17.89 11.24
N PRO A 92 -1.02 18.54 11.11
CA PRO A 92 -0.86 19.62 10.16
C PRO A 92 -0.92 19.00 8.76
N GLY A 93 -1.99 19.26 8.00
CA GLY A 93 -2.09 18.82 6.61
C GLY A 93 -3.27 17.91 6.23
N LEU A 94 -4.11 17.47 7.18
CA LEU A 94 -5.40 16.81 6.86
C LEU A 94 -6.56 17.70 7.27
N THR A 95 -7.30 18.23 6.29
CA THR A 95 -8.59 18.89 6.55
C THR A 95 -9.54 17.94 7.28
N ILE A 96 -10.41 18.48 8.15
CA ILE A 96 -11.41 17.69 8.89
C ILE A 96 -12.21 16.78 7.96
N GLY A 97 -12.57 17.27 6.75
CA GLY A 97 -13.22 16.48 5.71
C GLY A 97 -12.43 15.24 5.28
N ARG A 98 -11.10 15.35 5.10
CA ARG A 98 -10.24 14.19 4.77
C ARG A 98 -10.18 13.17 5.90
N ARG A 99 -10.21 13.62 7.17
CA ARG A 99 -10.27 12.72 8.34
C ARG A 99 -11.57 11.92 8.34
N LEU A 100 -12.70 12.57 8.07
CA LEU A 100 -14.01 11.92 7.99
C LEU A 100 -14.09 10.91 6.83
N VAL A 101 -13.64 11.28 5.63
CA VAL A 101 -13.60 10.36 4.47
C VAL A 101 -12.70 9.16 4.77
N SER A 102 -11.55 9.38 5.40
CA SER A 102 -10.65 8.29 5.80
C SER A 102 -11.25 7.40 6.88
N ALA A 103 -11.99 7.96 7.84
CA ALA A 103 -12.70 7.20 8.87
C ALA A 103 -13.84 6.37 8.27
N ALA A 104 -14.66 6.96 7.39
CA ALA A 104 -15.72 6.26 6.67
C ALA A 104 -15.15 5.11 5.82
N GLY A 105 -14.07 5.38 5.07
CA GLY A 105 -13.39 4.36 4.28
C GLY A 105 -12.89 3.18 5.12
N ARG A 106 -12.26 3.45 6.28
CA ARG A 106 -11.83 2.42 7.24
C ARG A 106 -13.01 1.63 7.80
N SER A 107 -14.09 2.32 8.18
CA SER A 107 -15.31 1.67 8.71
C SER A 107 -15.90 0.67 7.72
N LEU A 108 -15.95 1.03 6.43
CA LEU A 108 -16.43 0.14 5.38
C LEU A 108 -15.54 -1.09 5.13
N ALA A 109 -14.27 -1.05 5.49
CA ALA A 109 -13.35 -2.18 5.37
C ALA A 109 -13.34 -3.10 6.61
N ARG A 110 -13.78 -2.62 7.78
CA ARG A 110 -13.74 -3.36 9.06
C ARG A 110 -14.40 -4.75 9.01
N PRO A 111 -15.57 -4.95 8.37
CA PRO A 111 -16.15 -6.30 8.27
C PRO A 111 -15.29 -7.27 7.45
N LEU A 112 -14.39 -6.76 6.59
CA LEU A 112 -13.54 -7.56 5.71
C LEU A 112 -12.20 -7.94 6.34
N THR A 113 -11.75 -7.25 7.39
CA THR A 113 -10.47 -7.54 8.05
C THR A 113 -10.44 -6.97 9.47
N ARG A 114 -9.76 -7.67 10.38
CA ARG A 114 -9.56 -7.23 11.77
C ARG A 114 -8.42 -6.23 11.93
N VAL A 115 -7.63 -6.01 10.88
CA VAL A 115 -6.53 -5.03 10.90
C VAL A 115 -7.11 -3.61 11.11
N PRO A 116 -6.64 -2.85 12.12
CA PRO A 116 -7.12 -1.49 12.42
C PRO A 116 -6.95 -0.47 11.29
N ASP A 117 -5.82 -0.51 10.58
CA ASP A 117 -5.56 0.37 9.43
C ASP A 117 -5.39 -0.41 8.11
N PRO A 118 -6.47 -0.99 7.58
CA PRO A 118 -6.41 -1.79 6.36
C PRO A 118 -6.24 -0.93 5.10
N MET A 119 -6.15 0.38 5.28
CA MET A 119 -6.03 1.37 4.21
C MET A 119 -4.57 1.82 4.01
N SER A 120 -3.65 1.35 4.85
CA SER A 120 -2.22 1.66 4.74
C SER A 120 -1.63 1.10 3.46
N GLY A 121 -0.85 1.93 2.76
CA GLY A 121 -0.02 1.51 1.62
C GLY A 121 1.39 1.07 2.04
N PHE A 122 1.68 1.10 3.34
CA PHE A 122 3.01 0.82 3.88
C PHE A 122 3.03 -0.51 4.63
N PHE A 123 3.57 -1.55 4.00
CA PHE A 123 3.57 -2.89 4.58
C PHE A 123 4.70 -3.76 4.03
N ALA A 124 4.96 -4.87 4.71
CA ALA A 124 5.78 -5.98 4.25
C ALA A 124 5.00 -7.30 4.32
N ILE A 125 5.32 -8.25 3.45
CA ILE A 125 4.64 -9.54 3.33
C ILE A 125 5.59 -10.64 2.83
N ARG A 126 5.36 -11.89 3.25
CA ARG A 126 6.05 -13.05 2.64
C ARG A 126 5.53 -13.26 1.22
N ARG A 127 6.44 -13.44 0.27
CA ARG A 127 6.10 -13.64 -1.16
C ARG A 127 5.06 -14.74 -1.35
N GLU A 128 5.28 -15.89 -0.72
CA GLU A 128 4.46 -17.11 -0.86
C GLU A 128 2.98 -16.89 -0.52
N LEU A 129 2.67 -15.85 0.28
CA LEU A 129 1.28 -15.52 0.63
C LEU A 129 0.49 -14.97 -0.56
N LEU A 130 1.18 -14.38 -1.55
CA LEU A 130 0.56 -13.90 -2.77
C LEU A 130 0.00 -15.04 -3.63
N ASP A 131 0.48 -16.27 -3.43
CA ASP A 131 0.03 -17.45 -4.17
C ASP A 131 -1.25 -18.08 -3.57
N ARG A 132 -1.67 -17.66 -2.38
CA ARG A 132 -2.88 -18.18 -1.71
C ARG A 132 -4.16 -17.89 -2.47
N ALA A 133 -4.21 -16.80 -3.23
CA ALA A 133 -5.38 -16.41 -4.00
C ALA A 133 -5.00 -15.46 -5.13
N PRO A 134 -5.67 -15.51 -6.29
CA PRO A 134 -5.44 -14.54 -7.34
C PRO A 134 -5.86 -13.14 -6.87
N LEU A 135 -4.99 -12.16 -7.13
CA LEU A 135 -5.20 -10.76 -6.81
C LEU A 135 -5.69 -10.02 -8.05
N ASP A 136 -6.79 -9.28 -7.92
CA ASP A 136 -7.29 -8.40 -8.99
C ASP A 136 -7.84 -7.12 -8.34
N PRO A 137 -6.94 -6.26 -7.82
CA PRO A 137 -7.30 -5.07 -7.07
C PRO A 137 -7.83 -3.98 -8.00
N ILE A 138 -8.85 -3.24 -7.54
CA ILE A 138 -9.38 -2.09 -8.26
C ILE A 138 -8.86 -0.81 -7.63
N GLY A 139 -8.08 -0.02 -8.38
CA GLY A 139 -7.57 1.26 -7.93
C GLY A 139 -6.28 1.15 -7.11
N TYR A 140 -6.34 1.52 -5.83
CA TYR A 140 -5.14 1.86 -5.03
C TYR A 140 -5.00 1.09 -3.71
N LYS A 141 -5.96 0.24 -3.33
CA LYS A 141 -5.96 -0.48 -2.04
C LYS A 141 -5.51 -1.93 -2.17
N ILE A 142 -4.31 -2.14 -2.71
CA ILE A 142 -3.70 -3.48 -2.83
C ILE A 142 -3.51 -4.17 -1.47
N GLY A 143 -3.13 -3.43 -0.42
CA GLY A 143 -3.00 -4.00 0.93
C GLY A 143 -4.31 -4.61 1.44
N LEU A 144 -5.44 -3.95 1.19
CA LEU A 144 -6.77 -4.48 1.54
C LEU A 144 -7.12 -5.73 0.72
N GLU A 145 -6.84 -5.74 -0.59
CA GLU A 145 -7.04 -6.95 -1.43
C GLU A 145 -6.28 -8.15 -0.83
N ILE A 146 -5.01 -7.95 -0.49
CA ILE A 146 -4.16 -8.99 0.11
C ILE A 146 -4.73 -9.46 1.45
N LEU A 147 -5.13 -8.54 2.33
CA LEU A 147 -5.71 -8.89 3.63
C LEU A 147 -6.96 -9.76 3.50
N VAL A 148 -7.81 -9.49 2.50
CA VAL A 148 -9.07 -10.22 2.32
C VAL A 148 -8.88 -11.53 1.57
N ARG A 149 -8.02 -11.53 0.53
CA ARG A 149 -7.83 -12.67 -0.38
C ARG A 149 -6.81 -13.68 0.15
N CYS A 150 -5.67 -13.20 0.63
CA CYS A 150 -4.57 -14.05 1.11
C CYS A 150 -4.69 -14.38 2.60
N ARG A 151 -5.49 -13.60 3.35
CA ARG A 151 -5.79 -13.80 4.77
C ARG A 151 -4.54 -14.11 5.61
N PRO A 152 -3.51 -13.23 5.59
CA PRO A 152 -2.33 -13.44 6.40
C PRO A 152 -2.70 -13.48 7.89
N ASP A 153 -2.12 -14.41 8.64
CA ASP A 153 -2.29 -14.55 10.09
C ASP A 153 -1.03 -15.18 10.72
N PRO A 154 -0.34 -14.53 11.66
CA PRO A 154 -0.67 -13.22 12.25
C PRO A 154 -0.25 -12.03 11.38
N VAL A 155 -0.93 -10.89 11.59
CA VAL A 155 -0.57 -9.59 11.02
C VAL A 155 0.01 -8.69 12.12
N ALA A 156 1.27 -8.29 11.97
CA ALA A 156 1.92 -7.36 12.89
C ALA A 156 1.60 -5.91 12.54
N GLU A 157 1.44 -5.06 13.56
CA GLU A 157 1.24 -3.62 13.41
C GLU A 157 2.43 -2.85 13.94
N ILE A 158 2.94 -1.94 13.12
CA ILE A 158 4.10 -1.13 13.45
C ILE A 158 3.69 0.34 13.43
N PRO A 159 3.56 0.99 14.60
CA PRO A 159 3.14 2.38 14.64
C PRO A 159 4.19 3.29 14.00
N TYR A 160 3.73 4.30 13.25
CA TYR A 160 4.56 5.39 12.79
C TYR A 160 3.80 6.72 12.78
N ARG A 161 4.56 7.81 12.91
CA ARG A 161 4.03 9.16 12.74
C ARG A 161 3.86 9.46 11.25
N PHE A 162 2.62 9.67 10.83
CA PHE A 162 2.33 10.10 9.46
C PHE A 162 2.84 11.52 9.24
N LEU A 163 3.78 11.68 8.31
CA LEU A 163 4.36 12.98 7.97
C LEU A 163 3.54 13.65 6.85
N PRO A 164 3.43 14.98 6.84
CA PRO A 164 2.95 15.70 5.67
C PRO A 164 3.81 15.33 4.46
N ARG A 165 3.19 15.28 3.28
CA ARG A 165 3.93 15.04 2.03
C ARG A 165 4.97 16.13 1.84
N ILE A 166 6.15 15.73 1.37
CA ILE A 166 7.22 16.66 1.03
C ILE A 166 6.90 17.35 -0.31
N ALA A 167 6.24 16.62 -1.23
CA ALA A 167 5.81 17.15 -2.53
C ALA A 167 4.54 16.43 -3.06
N GLY A 168 3.80 17.10 -3.93
CA GLY A 168 2.67 16.55 -4.69
C GLY A 168 1.28 16.71 -4.05
N GLU A 169 0.25 16.82 -4.89
CA GLU A 169 -1.14 16.95 -4.45
C GLU A 169 -1.82 15.59 -4.19
N SER A 170 -2.81 15.59 -3.29
CA SER A 170 -3.64 14.42 -3.02
C SER A 170 -4.62 14.18 -4.17
N LYS A 171 -4.40 13.08 -4.91
CA LYS A 171 -5.26 12.63 -6.02
C LYS A 171 -6.62 12.06 -5.58
N LEU A 172 -7.05 12.27 -4.34
CA LEU A 172 -8.33 11.74 -3.84
C LEU A 172 -9.51 12.53 -4.42
N ASP A 173 -9.97 12.10 -5.59
CA ASP A 173 -11.11 12.66 -6.30
C ASP A 173 -12.36 11.76 -6.18
N ARG A 174 -13.48 12.19 -6.78
CA ARG A 174 -14.74 11.40 -6.80
C ARG A 174 -14.57 10.05 -7.52
N GLY A 175 -13.67 9.96 -8.49
CA GLY A 175 -13.36 8.73 -9.22
C GLY A 175 -12.62 7.72 -8.35
N GLU A 176 -11.68 8.16 -7.50
CA GLU A 176 -11.00 7.31 -6.52
C GLU A 176 -11.98 6.76 -5.47
N ILE A 177 -12.93 7.58 -5.01
CA ILE A 177 -13.99 7.12 -4.10
C ILE A 177 -14.85 6.05 -4.77
N GLY A 178 -15.29 6.28 -6.01
CA GLY A 178 -16.08 5.30 -6.76
C GLY A 178 -15.34 3.99 -7.02
N ARG A 179 -14.04 4.06 -7.33
CA ARG A 179 -13.18 2.86 -7.48
C ARG A 179 -13.04 2.11 -6.17
N TYR A 180 -12.85 2.81 -5.06
CA TYR A 180 -12.78 2.18 -3.74
C TYR A 180 -14.08 1.47 -3.36
N LEU A 181 -15.24 2.10 -3.57
CA LEU A 181 -16.54 1.46 -3.30
C LEU A 181 -16.76 0.22 -4.19
N ARG A 182 -16.39 0.29 -5.47
CA ARG A 182 -16.44 -0.87 -6.36
C ARG A 182 -15.53 -2.00 -5.89
N HIS A 183 -14.32 -1.65 -5.43
CA HIS A 183 -13.36 -2.61 -4.87
C HIS A 183 -13.95 -3.30 -3.63
N LEU A 184 -14.52 -2.54 -2.69
CA LEU A 184 -15.19 -3.09 -1.52
C LEU A 184 -16.33 -4.03 -1.90
N THR A 185 -17.24 -3.63 -2.79
CA THR A 185 -18.35 -4.47 -3.23
C THR A 185 -17.87 -5.81 -3.80
N ARG A 186 -16.78 -5.79 -4.58
CA ARG A 186 -16.13 -7.02 -5.08
C ARG A 186 -15.61 -7.89 -3.93
N LEU A 187 -14.89 -7.30 -2.98
CA LEU A 187 -14.35 -8.01 -1.81
C LEU A 187 -15.44 -8.61 -0.91
N TYR A 188 -16.54 -7.90 -0.71
CA TYR A 188 -17.71 -8.40 0.04
C TYR A 188 -18.33 -9.63 -0.62
N ARG A 189 -18.51 -9.61 -1.95
CA ARG A 189 -19.04 -10.77 -2.69
C ARG A 189 -18.15 -12.00 -2.61
N ILE A 190 -16.84 -11.82 -2.48
CA ILE A 190 -15.89 -12.93 -2.34
C ILE A 190 -15.89 -13.47 -0.91
N ARG A 191 -16.07 -12.59 0.09
CA ARG A 191 -16.04 -12.98 1.51
C ARG A 191 -17.31 -13.69 1.96
N SER A 192 -18.46 -13.34 1.39
CA SER A 192 -19.72 -14.04 1.64
C SER A 192 -19.88 -15.18 0.62
N PRO A 193 -19.48 -16.43 0.92
CA PRO A 193 -20.09 -17.54 0.22
C PRO A 193 -21.59 -17.46 0.55
N GLY A 194 -22.44 -17.56 -0.47
CA GLY A 194 -23.89 -17.68 -0.29
C GLY A 194 -24.26 -18.85 0.62
#